data_AF-W7UBH7-F1
#
_entry.id   AF-W7UBH7-F1
#
_cell.length_a   1.000
_cell.length_b   1.000
_cell.length_c   1.000
_cell.angle_alpha   90.00
_cell.angle_beta   90.00
_cell.angle_gamma   90.00
#
_symmetry.space_group_name_H-M   'P 1'
#
loop_
_entity.id
_entity.type
_entity.pdbx_description
1 polymer ?
#
loop_
_entity_poly.entity_id
_entity_poly.type
_entity_poly.pdbx_seq_one_letter_code
_entity_poly.pdbx_strand_id
1 'polypeptide(L)'
;MIGTKKYLVSRLLFFQNIRAVKIATLPVFSLVASAATRAAAAFGTPSLASNNNRVAHLAGLNHRLSPLKTVVYISEQVSDTQNTMEYAKAMTETLEQHKLPLRNDRDLDPLLESIGDKRFVFLGESSHGTHEFYTWRAHITKRLIEEKGFNFVGVEGDWPDCYELNRYIKGFKDSAKHPSDVMKAYFKRWPVWMWGNWEVAALTGWMREFNMKRPAQERVGFYGLDVYSLMESLEAIVKFMRSVDGDESIKSAERALACFERVATMGKEDVGQAYGMAAALTPYSCRNEVVKLLVKVREEAAKLSESPHDEEANENALSAELNTKVVLDAEKYYRIMVDGSDDSWNARDTHMHETLRRLSHFYGPKSKAIIWAHNTHNGDARATDMAMGGMHNIGQLARETWGKEQVHLVGLGTYQGSVMAGKRWGADMEVMPLPRGVPGSWEHICHTAGKGQDMLVVPEVLRQPLFEKRVGHRAVGVVYNPSRDRMQYVPSVMKARYDAFVFLDTTRALHSLKLQADPTEVPETYPWGV
;
A
#
# COMPACT_ATOMS: atom_id res chain seq x y z
N MET A 1 -17.83 56.49 12.49
CA MET A 1 -18.90 56.81 11.51
C MET A 1 -18.49 56.25 10.17
N ILE A 2 -19.29 55.32 9.64
CA ILE A 2 -19.38 54.85 8.23
C ILE A 2 -18.11 54.17 7.67
N GLY A 3 -18.13 52.97 7.11
CA GLY A 3 -19.22 52.08 6.74
C GLY A 3 -18.64 50.86 5.99
N THR A 4 -19.13 49.70 6.39
CA THR A 4 -18.88 48.35 5.92
C THR A 4 -19.30 48.11 4.46
N LYS A 5 -18.52 47.31 3.72
CA LYS A 5 -18.97 46.33 2.70
C LYS A 5 -17.78 45.57 2.11
N LYS A 6 -17.69 44.26 2.38
CA LYS A 6 -17.43 43.18 1.39
C LYS A 6 -17.47 41.81 2.09
N TYR A 7 -18.56 41.10 1.82
CA TYR A 7 -18.80 39.67 2.07
C TYR A 7 -18.63 38.90 0.75
N LEU A 8 -18.48 37.57 0.86
CA LEU A 8 -18.37 36.53 -0.19
C LEU A 8 -17.01 36.54 -0.92
N VAL A 9 -16.13 35.53 -0.82
CA VAL A 9 -16.36 34.09 -1.04
C VAL A 9 -15.43 33.28 -0.11
N SER A 10 -15.98 32.55 0.85
CA SER A 10 -15.30 31.45 1.57
C SER A 10 -16.35 30.64 2.31
N ARG A 11 -16.84 29.56 1.67
CA ARG A 11 -17.54 28.41 2.26
C ARG A 11 -18.13 27.56 1.15
N LEU A 12 -17.37 26.57 0.70
CA LEU A 12 -17.86 25.32 0.14
C LEU A 12 -16.76 24.28 0.31
N LEU A 13 -17.16 23.04 0.60
CA LEU A 13 -16.35 21.86 0.96
C LEU A 13 -16.10 21.66 2.46
N PHE A 14 -17.18 21.44 3.20
CA PHE A 14 -17.21 20.53 4.36
C PHE A 14 -18.59 19.87 4.40
N PHE A 15 -18.64 18.57 4.75
CA PHE A 15 -19.75 17.59 4.70
C PHE A 15 -19.87 16.88 3.34
N GLN A 16 -19.72 15.55 3.24
CA GLN A 16 -20.48 14.45 3.86
C GLN A 16 -19.68 13.11 3.69
N ASN A 17 -19.84 11.98 4.41
CA ASN A 17 -20.78 11.51 5.42
C ASN A 17 -20.14 10.37 6.25
N ILE A 18 -20.16 10.50 7.57
CA ILE A 18 -20.00 9.41 8.55
C ILE A 18 -21.43 8.95 8.90
N ARG A 19 -21.74 7.66 8.70
CA ARG A 19 -22.85 7.01 9.42
C ARG A 19 -22.28 6.18 10.56
N ALA A 20 -22.06 6.84 11.70
CA ALA A 20 -21.87 6.18 12.98
C ALA A 20 -23.03 6.61 13.88
N VAL A 21 -23.93 5.66 14.16
CA VAL A 21 -24.97 5.82 15.18
C VAL A 21 -24.26 5.88 16.53
N LYS A 22 -24.19 7.07 17.13
CA LYS A 22 -23.81 7.24 18.54
C LYS A 22 -24.99 6.81 19.41
N ILE A 23 -24.83 5.72 20.15
CA ILE A 23 -25.61 5.48 21.38
C ILE A 23 -24.67 5.79 22.54
N ALA A 24 -25.03 6.80 23.34
CA ALA A 24 -24.34 7.17 24.55
C ALA A 24 -24.59 6.11 25.63
N THR A 25 -23.54 5.56 26.22
CA THR A 25 -23.59 4.76 27.44
C THR A 25 -23.55 5.69 28.66
N LEU A 26 -24.58 5.63 29.49
CA LEU A 26 -24.55 6.00 30.90
C LEU A 26 -25.01 4.77 31.71
N PRO A 27 -24.51 4.57 32.94
CA PRO A 27 -24.54 3.28 33.61
C PRO A 27 -25.87 3.08 34.34
N VAL A 28 -26.56 1.97 34.07
CA VAL A 28 -27.58 1.42 34.97
C VAL A 28 -27.31 -0.07 35.13
N PHE A 29 -26.46 -0.40 36.09
CA PHE A 29 -26.50 -1.70 36.73
C PHE A 29 -27.63 -1.65 37.78
N SER A 30 -28.42 -2.74 37.81
CA SER A 30 -29.49 -3.08 38.76
C SER A 30 -30.92 -2.84 38.27
N LEU A 31 -31.74 -3.90 38.43
CA LEU A 31 -33.19 -3.99 38.29
C LEU A 31 -33.81 -4.15 36.87
N VAL A 32 -33.58 -5.29 36.22
CA VAL A 32 -34.66 -6.00 35.47
C VAL A 32 -34.45 -7.52 35.61
N ALA A 33 -34.65 -8.02 36.83
CA ALA A 33 -34.85 -9.44 37.11
C ALA A 33 -36.15 -9.58 37.93
N SER A 34 -37.28 -9.20 37.33
CA SER A 34 -38.65 -9.42 37.83
C SER A 34 -39.60 -8.60 36.94
N ALA A 35 -40.18 -9.21 35.90
CA ALA A 35 -41.44 -8.81 35.23
C ALA A 35 -41.64 -9.48 33.84
N ALA A 36 -41.20 -10.73 33.64
CA ALA A 36 -41.48 -11.47 32.41
C ALA A 36 -42.08 -12.86 32.71
N THR A 37 -43.03 -12.92 33.63
CA THR A 37 -43.81 -14.15 33.93
C THR A 37 -45.33 -13.90 34.01
N ARG A 38 -45.85 -12.81 33.42
CA ARG A 38 -47.31 -12.61 33.28
C ARG A 38 -47.65 -11.78 32.03
N ALA A 39 -47.69 -12.42 30.87
CA ALA A 39 -48.49 -12.00 29.71
C ALA A 39 -48.48 -13.11 28.65
N ALA A 40 -48.88 -14.32 29.05
CA ALA A 40 -49.23 -15.41 28.14
C ALA A 40 -50.70 -15.75 28.38
N ALA A 41 -51.59 -14.93 27.82
CA ALA A 41 -52.98 -15.26 27.59
C ALA A 41 -53.61 -14.12 26.79
N ALA A 42 -54.29 -14.48 25.69
CA ALA A 42 -55.35 -13.75 25.00
C ALA A 42 -55.03 -13.42 23.51
N PHE A 43 -55.60 -14.27 22.64
CA PHE A 43 -55.97 -14.05 21.22
C PHE A 43 -54.80 -13.90 20.23
N GLY A 44 -54.69 -14.66 19.13
CA GLY A 44 -55.68 -15.35 18.31
C GLY A 44 -55.46 -14.90 16.86
N THR A 45 -54.93 -15.76 16.00
CA THR A 45 -54.79 -15.54 14.54
C THR A 45 -56.17 -15.57 13.86
N PRO A 46 -56.38 -14.86 12.72
CA PRO A 46 -56.23 -15.55 11.42
C PRO A 46 -55.75 -14.67 10.23
N SER A 47 -55.70 -15.35 9.07
CA SER A 47 -55.02 -15.12 7.79
C SER A 47 -55.71 -14.23 6.74
N LEU A 48 -54.94 -13.94 5.66
CA LEU A 48 -55.26 -13.91 4.20
C LEU A 48 -55.05 -12.60 3.41
N ALA A 49 -54.76 -12.81 2.12
CA ALA A 49 -54.03 -11.98 1.17
C ALA A 49 -54.88 -11.06 0.26
N SER A 50 -54.23 -10.04 -0.34
CA SER A 50 -54.09 -9.79 -1.80
C SER A 50 -54.18 -8.31 -2.27
N ASN A 51 -53.17 -7.95 -3.07
CA ASN A 51 -53.06 -7.04 -4.25
C ASN A 51 -53.53 -5.55 -4.32
N ASN A 52 -52.52 -4.75 -4.72
CA ASN A 52 -52.44 -3.77 -5.83
C ASN A 52 -52.62 -2.24 -5.63
N ASN A 53 -51.48 -1.56 -5.83
CA ASN A 53 -51.18 -0.36 -6.65
C ASN A 53 -51.34 1.10 -6.14
N ARG A 54 -50.16 1.75 -6.15
CA ARG A 54 -49.77 3.12 -6.60
C ARG A 54 -49.88 4.37 -5.69
N VAL A 55 -48.67 4.84 -5.33
CA VAL A 55 -48.11 6.22 -5.38
C VAL A 55 -48.70 7.31 -4.45
N ALA A 56 -47.91 7.77 -3.46
CA ALA A 56 -47.34 9.14 -3.38
C ALA A 56 -46.82 9.51 -1.96
N HIS A 57 -45.54 9.93 -1.93
CA HIS A 57 -44.86 10.93 -1.09
C HIS A 57 -45.29 11.30 0.37
N LEU A 58 -44.24 11.30 1.21
CA LEU A 58 -43.91 12.19 2.35
C LEU A 58 -44.77 12.15 3.62
N ALA A 59 -44.21 11.58 4.70
CA ALA A 59 -43.80 12.32 5.91
C ALA A 59 -43.53 11.39 7.11
N GLY A 60 -42.39 11.60 7.79
CA GLY A 60 -42.24 11.37 9.24
C GLY A 60 -41.94 9.95 9.72
N LEU A 61 -40.68 9.50 9.62
CA LEU A 61 -40.19 8.37 10.42
C LEU A 61 -40.04 8.80 11.89
N ASN A 62 -41.06 8.51 12.71
CA ASN A 62 -40.92 8.29 14.14
C ASN A 62 -40.78 6.78 14.37
N HIS A 63 -39.54 6.27 14.40
CA HIS A 63 -39.30 4.88 14.83
C HIS A 63 -38.60 4.87 16.19
N ARG A 64 -39.41 4.88 17.25
CA ARG A 64 -39.08 4.14 18.47
C ARG A 64 -39.05 2.66 18.10
N LEU A 65 -37.88 2.03 18.17
CA LEU A 65 -37.76 0.58 18.06
C LEU A 65 -38.58 -0.05 19.20
N SER A 66 -39.43 -1.03 18.88
CA SER A 66 -40.15 -1.78 19.90
C SER A 66 -39.15 -2.59 20.75
N PRO A 67 -39.46 -2.86 22.04
CA PRO A 67 -38.57 -3.60 22.93
C PRO A 67 -38.15 -4.96 22.35
N LEU A 68 -39.06 -5.65 21.66
CA LEU A 68 -38.82 -6.94 21.01
C LEU A 68 -37.79 -6.87 19.86
N LYS A 69 -37.80 -5.83 19.01
CA LYS A 69 -36.79 -5.67 17.95
C LYS A 69 -35.42 -5.28 18.51
N THR A 70 -35.40 -4.54 19.62
CA THR A 70 -34.16 -4.16 20.31
C THR A 70 -33.50 -5.38 20.98
N VAL A 71 -34.30 -6.28 21.59
CA VAL A 71 -33.81 -7.52 22.19
C VAL A 71 -33.28 -8.50 21.13
N VAL A 72 -33.94 -8.63 19.97
CA VAL A 72 -33.45 -9.49 18.88
C VAL A 72 -32.12 -8.96 18.32
N TYR A 73 -32.01 -7.64 18.07
CA TYR A 73 -30.78 -7.02 17.54
C TYR A 73 -29.61 -7.13 18.53
N ILE A 74 -29.85 -6.95 19.83
CA ILE A 74 -28.83 -7.15 20.88
C ILE A 74 -28.46 -8.64 20.98
N SER A 75 -29.42 -9.56 20.85
CA SER A 75 -29.12 -11.00 20.89
C SER A 75 -28.31 -11.48 19.68
N GLU A 76 -28.54 -10.92 18.50
CA GLU A 76 -27.75 -11.20 17.28
C GLU A 76 -26.34 -10.62 17.36
N GLN A 77 -26.16 -9.42 17.93
CA GLN A 77 -24.82 -8.84 18.14
C GLN A 77 -24.01 -9.58 19.22
N VAL A 78 -24.68 -10.06 20.27
CA VAL A 78 -24.05 -10.85 21.35
C VAL A 78 -23.69 -12.27 20.86
N SER A 79 -24.52 -12.89 20.00
CA SER A 79 -24.19 -14.19 19.42
C SER A 79 -23.05 -14.11 18.40
N ASP A 80 -22.97 -13.04 17.62
CA ASP A 80 -21.90 -12.81 16.63
C ASP A 80 -20.53 -12.55 17.32
N THR A 81 -20.54 -11.80 18.43
CA THR A 81 -19.32 -11.57 19.25
C THR A 81 -18.86 -12.82 20.01
N GLN A 82 -19.78 -13.64 20.55
CA GLN A 82 -19.42 -14.91 21.18
C GLN A 82 -18.80 -15.89 20.17
N ASN A 83 -19.39 -16.00 18.98
CA ASN A 83 -18.89 -16.85 17.90
C ASN A 83 -17.50 -16.39 17.43
N THR A 84 -17.29 -15.08 17.29
CA THR A 84 -16.00 -14.49 16.92
C THR A 84 -14.90 -14.82 17.94
N MET A 85 -15.20 -14.75 19.24
CA MET A 85 -14.21 -15.06 20.28
C MET A 85 -13.88 -16.56 20.36
N GLU A 86 -14.87 -17.42 20.11
CA GLU A 86 -14.66 -18.87 20.02
C GLU A 86 -13.76 -19.23 18.83
N TYR A 87 -13.98 -18.65 17.66
CA TYR A 87 -13.08 -18.82 16.52
C TYR A 87 -11.68 -18.29 16.81
N ALA A 88 -11.55 -17.09 17.39
CA ALA A 88 -10.25 -16.53 17.76
C ALA A 88 -9.48 -17.45 18.71
N LYS A 89 -10.17 -18.07 19.67
CA LYS A 89 -9.58 -19.07 20.57
C LYS A 89 -9.11 -20.31 19.81
N ALA A 90 -9.94 -20.87 18.92
CA ALA A 90 -9.55 -22.02 18.10
C ALA A 90 -8.36 -21.71 17.19
N MET A 91 -8.32 -20.53 16.54
CA MET A 91 -7.16 -20.06 15.77
C MET A 91 -5.91 -20.01 16.63
N THR A 92 -6.03 -19.49 17.85
CA THR A 92 -4.92 -19.36 18.81
C THR A 92 -4.36 -20.73 19.17
N GLU A 93 -5.22 -21.69 19.53
CA GLU A 93 -4.80 -23.06 19.89
C GLU A 93 -4.11 -23.76 18.71
N THR A 94 -4.62 -23.61 17.50
CA THR A 94 -3.98 -24.16 16.29
C THR A 94 -2.61 -23.55 16.04
N LEU A 95 -2.49 -22.21 16.13
CA LEU A 95 -1.20 -21.54 15.94
C LEU A 95 -0.21 -21.93 17.04
N GLU A 96 -0.65 -22.06 18.29
CA GLU A 96 0.24 -22.47 19.39
C GLU A 96 0.88 -23.85 19.14
N GLN A 97 0.13 -24.77 18.53
CA GLN A 97 0.60 -26.12 18.21
C GLN A 97 1.53 -26.18 16.98
N HIS A 98 1.38 -25.27 16.02
CA HIS A 98 2.04 -25.39 14.71
C HIS A 98 2.93 -24.21 14.31
N LYS A 99 3.00 -23.14 15.10
CA LYS A 99 3.89 -22.01 14.84
C LYS A 99 5.34 -22.48 14.82
N LEU A 100 6.15 -21.84 13.98
CA LEU A 100 7.59 -22.02 13.99
C LEU A 100 8.24 -20.81 14.68
N PRO A 101 9.30 -21.01 15.49
CA PRO A 101 10.01 -19.87 16.09
C PRO A 101 10.62 -19.01 14.99
N LEU A 102 10.77 -17.71 15.24
CA LEU A 102 11.49 -16.81 14.35
C LEU A 102 12.49 -16.00 15.17
N ARG A 103 13.74 -16.44 15.23
CA ARG A 103 14.80 -15.89 16.10
C ARG A 103 16.04 -15.47 15.33
N ASN A 104 16.32 -16.15 14.23
CA ASN A 104 17.49 -15.92 13.38
C ASN A 104 17.23 -16.37 11.94
N ASP A 105 18.17 -16.11 11.04
CA ASP A 105 18.03 -16.38 9.61
C ASP A 105 17.74 -17.85 9.24
N ARG A 106 18.18 -18.82 10.04
CA ARG A 106 17.89 -20.26 9.78
C ARG A 106 16.42 -20.58 10.00
N ASP A 107 15.74 -19.84 10.85
CA ASP A 107 14.31 -20.03 11.08
C ASP A 107 13.47 -19.62 9.85
N LEU A 108 14.09 -19.01 8.83
CA LEU A 108 13.47 -18.75 7.53
C LEU A 108 13.52 -19.97 6.57
N ASP A 109 14.23 -21.05 6.90
CA ASP A 109 14.32 -22.25 6.04
C ASP A 109 12.93 -22.75 5.61
N PRO A 110 11.94 -22.91 6.52
CA PRO A 110 10.60 -23.37 6.13
C PRO A 110 9.87 -22.40 5.19
N LEU A 111 10.10 -21.08 5.35
CA LEU A 111 9.54 -20.09 4.43
C LEU A 111 10.14 -20.24 3.03
N LEU A 112 11.47 -20.34 2.95
CA LEU A 112 12.22 -20.51 1.70
C LEU A 112 11.84 -21.82 1.00
N GLU A 113 11.65 -22.91 1.74
CA GLU A 113 11.13 -24.18 1.24
C GLU A 113 9.73 -23.99 0.63
N SER A 114 8.82 -23.32 1.35
CA SER A 114 7.44 -23.10 0.90
C SER A 114 7.31 -22.17 -0.33
N ILE A 115 8.24 -21.24 -0.48
CA ILE A 115 8.39 -20.41 -1.69
C ILE A 115 8.76 -21.32 -2.88
N GLY A 116 9.65 -22.29 -2.67
CA GLY A 116 10.05 -23.25 -3.69
C GLY A 116 10.69 -22.55 -4.90
N ASP A 117 10.16 -22.84 -6.09
CA ASP A 117 10.62 -22.29 -7.38
C ASP A 117 9.75 -21.13 -7.90
N LYS A 118 8.83 -20.62 -7.08
CA LYS A 118 7.96 -19.50 -7.46
C LYS A 118 8.78 -18.30 -7.93
N ARG A 119 8.27 -17.61 -8.95
CA ARG A 119 8.96 -16.49 -9.60
C ARG A 119 8.74 -15.17 -8.90
N PHE A 120 7.58 -14.95 -8.30
CA PHE A 120 7.22 -13.66 -7.71
C PHE A 120 6.95 -13.86 -6.22
N VAL A 121 7.70 -13.17 -5.37
CA VAL A 121 7.53 -13.22 -3.92
C VAL A 121 7.20 -11.82 -3.42
N PHE A 122 6.04 -11.67 -2.80
CA PHE A 122 5.57 -10.42 -2.24
C PHE A 122 5.80 -10.46 -0.73
N LEU A 123 6.55 -9.49 -0.21
CA LEU A 123 6.88 -9.34 1.21
C LEU A 123 6.17 -8.09 1.72
N GLY A 124 5.01 -8.29 2.35
CA GLY A 124 4.19 -7.24 2.91
C GLY A 124 4.68 -6.68 4.24
N GLU A 125 3.98 -5.68 4.75
CA GLU A 125 4.18 -5.08 6.07
C GLU A 125 2.88 -4.47 6.56
N SER A 126 2.63 -4.53 7.86
CA SER A 126 1.46 -3.88 8.48
C SER A 126 1.73 -2.43 8.86
N SER A 127 2.95 -1.93 8.60
CA SER A 127 3.25 -0.50 8.72
C SER A 127 4.50 -0.08 7.96
N HIS A 128 4.50 1.13 7.39
CA HIS A 128 5.64 1.69 6.64
C HIS A 128 6.84 2.12 7.50
N GLY A 129 6.65 2.28 8.81
CA GLY A 129 7.60 2.95 9.71
C GLY A 129 8.33 2.06 10.71
N THR A 130 8.41 0.75 10.48
CA THR A 130 8.83 -0.23 11.52
C THR A 130 10.13 -0.93 11.17
N HIS A 131 11.14 -0.79 12.04
CA HIS A 131 12.50 -1.32 11.88
C HIS A 131 12.52 -2.79 11.49
N GLU A 132 11.86 -3.64 12.28
CA GLU A 132 11.97 -5.09 12.14
C GLU A 132 11.31 -5.61 10.85
N PHE A 133 10.34 -4.89 10.28
CA PHE A 133 9.79 -5.23 8.97
C PHE A 133 10.82 -5.02 7.86
N TYR A 134 11.62 -3.95 7.89
CA TYR A 134 12.68 -3.76 6.90
C TYR A 134 13.81 -4.77 7.10
N THR A 135 14.21 -5.07 8.33
CA THR A 135 15.30 -6.02 8.58
C THR A 135 14.91 -7.44 8.18
N TRP A 136 13.73 -7.93 8.57
CA TRP A 136 13.30 -9.28 8.18
C TRP A 136 13.05 -9.41 6.67
N ARG A 137 12.45 -8.40 6.02
CA ARG A 137 12.36 -8.36 4.56
C ARG A 137 13.75 -8.38 3.91
N ALA A 138 14.73 -7.67 4.47
CA ALA A 138 16.11 -7.69 3.99
C ALA A 138 16.75 -9.08 4.15
N HIS A 139 16.59 -9.76 5.28
CA HIS A 139 17.10 -11.12 5.50
C HIS A 139 16.49 -12.12 4.51
N ILE A 140 15.16 -12.09 4.34
CA ILE A 140 14.47 -12.93 3.35
C ILE A 140 14.98 -12.61 1.94
N THR A 141 15.11 -11.33 1.60
CA THR A 141 15.57 -10.87 0.28
C THR A 141 16.98 -11.35 -0.04
N LYS A 142 17.91 -11.24 0.91
CA LYS A 142 19.29 -11.73 0.75
C LYS A 142 19.30 -13.22 0.44
N ARG A 143 18.56 -14.03 1.21
CA ARG A 143 18.45 -15.47 0.99
C ARG A 143 17.80 -15.83 -0.34
N LEU A 144 16.74 -15.12 -0.74
CA LEU A 144 16.11 -15.33 -2.05
C LEU A 144 17.08 -15.04 -3.20
N ILE A 145 17.87 -13.98 -3.09
CA ILE A 145 18.91 -13.63 -4.07
C ILE A 145 20.01 -14.70 -4.10
N GLU A 146 20.58 -15.05 -2.93
CA GLU A 146 21.72 -15.96 -2.80
C GLU A 146 21.38 -17.41 -3.14
N GLU A 147 20.23 -17.91 -2.67
CA GLU A 147 19.89 -19.34 -2.70
C GLU A 147 18.92 -19.69 -3.84
N LYS A 148 18.13 -18.73 -4.32
CA LYS A 148 17.04 -19.00 -5.28
C LYS A 148 17.14 -18.20 -6.58
N GLY A 149 18.17 -17.36 -6.74
CA GLY A 149 18.47 -16.65 -7.98
C GLY A 149 17.45 -15.58 -8.34
N PHE A 150 16.97 -14.81 -7.35
CA PHE A 150 16.09 -13.67 -7.61
C PHE A 150 16.85 -12.51 -8.28
N ASN A 151 16.25 -11.93 -9.33
CA ASN A 151 16.92 -10.99 -10.24
C ASN A 151 16.74 -9.53 -9.84
N PHE A 152 15.63 -9.18 -9.20
CA PHE A 152 15.42 -7.80 -8.77
C PHE A 152 14.46 -7.69 -7.59
N VAL A 153 14.60 -6.56 -6.88
CA VAL A 153 13.67 -6.11 -5.85
C VAL A 153 12.87 -4.94 -6.43
N GLY A 154 11.54 -5.03 -6.41
CA GLY A 154 10.63 -3.93 -6.70
C GLY A 154 10.01 -3.41 -5.41
N VAL A 155 9.94 -2.11 -5.21
CA VAL A 155 9.41 -1.49 -3.99
C VAL A 155 8.25 -0.54 -4.29
N GLU A 156 7.32 -0.38 -3.35
CA GLU A 156 6.28 0.67 -3.34
C GLU A 156 6.93 2.06 -3.14
N GLY A 157 7.73 2.48 -4.10
CA GLY A 157 8.47 3.72 -4.08
C GLY A 157 8.63 4.28 -5.47
N ASP A 158 9.12 5.52 -5.53
CA ASP A 158 9.24 6.28 -6.76
C ASP A 158 10.28 5.68 -7.70
N TRP A 159 9.93 5.62 -8.98
CA TRP A 159 10.80 5.10 -10.03
C TRP A 159 12.16 5.82 -10.10
N PRO A 160 12.24 7.16 -10.30
CA PRO A 160 13.51 7.84 -10.50
C PRO A 160 14.45 7.74 -9.29
N ASP A 161 13.92 7.88 -8.07
CA ASP A 161 14.68 7.78 -6.82
C ASP A 161 15.31 6.38 -6.66
N CYS A 162 14.50 5.35 -6.84
CA CYS A 162 14.97 3.97 -6.75
C CYS A 162 15.91 3.62 -7.90
N TYR A 163 15.74 4.22 -9.08
CA TYR A 163 16.64 4.03 -10.20
C TYR A 163 18.03 4.60 -9.93
N GLU A 164 18.15 5.77 -9.29
CA GLU A 164 19.46 6.31 -8.87
C GLU A 164 20.12 5.40 -7.82
N LEU A 165 19.33 4.76 -6.95
CA LEU A 165 19.82 3.73 -6.03
C LEU A 165 20.24 2.45 -6.77
N ASN A 166 19.53 2.06 -7.84
CA ASN A 166 19.92 0.97 -8.73
C ASN A 166 21.28 1.24 -9.40
N ARG A 167 21.50 2.46 -9.91
CA ARG A 167 22.79 2.89 -10.49
C ARG A 167 23.92 2.70 -9.48
N TYR A 168 23.70 3.07 -8.21
CA TYR A 168 24.63 2.80 -7.11
C TYR A 168 24.86 1.30 -6.88
N ILE A 169 23.79 0.49 -6.82
CA ILE A 169 23.86 -0.96 -6.59
C ILE A 169 24.59 -1.69 -7.72
N LYS A 170 24.40 -1.26 -8.97
CA LYS A 170 25.04 -1.85 -10.16
C LYS A 170 26.43 -1.29 -10.45
N GLY A 171 26.87 -0.28 -9.68
CA GLY A 171 28.20 0.29 -9.81
C GLY A 171 28.42 1.03 -11.14
N PHE A 172 27.36 1.64 -11.68
CA PHE A 172 27.43 2.42 -12.92
C PHE A 172 28.30 3.65 -12.78
N LYS A 173 28.73 4.18 -13.93
CA LYS A 173 29.62 5.34 -13.96
C LYS A 173 28.92 6.55 -13.32
N ASP A 174 29.72 7.36 -12.62
CA ASP A 174 29.27 8.58 -11.94
C ASP A 174 28.17 8.35 -10.88
N SER A 175 27.92 7.10 -10.50
CA SER A 175 27.05 6.78 -9.36
C SER A 175 27.68 7.19 -8.03
N ALA A 176 26.85 7.37 -7.01
CA ALA A 176 27.32 7.69 -5.67
C ALA A 176 28.27 6.61 -5.11
N LYS A 177 29.02 6.99 -4.07
CA LYS A 177 29.95 6.09 -3.35
C LYS A 177 29.32 5.39 -2.17
N HIS A 178 28.31 5.99 -1.55
CA HIS A 178 27.57 5.41 -0.43
C HIS A 178 26.06 5.45 -0.70
N PRO A 179 25.28 4.48 -0.19
CA PRO A 179 23.83 4.42 -0.44
C PRO A 179 23.11 5.59 0.24
N SER A 180 23.61 6.03 1.39
CA SER A 180 23.06 7.18 2.12
C SER A 180 23.22 8.51 1.37
N ASP A 181 24.23 8.64 0.49
CA ASP A 181 24.40 9.84 -0.34
C ASP A 181 23.31 9.89 -1.42
N VAL A 182 22.97 8.75 -2.04
CA VAL A 182 21.83 8.64 -2.97
C VAL A 182 20.54 9.02 -2.25
N MET A 183 20.30 8.41 -1.09
CA MET A 183 19.07 8.64 -0.33
C MET A 183 18.91 10.12 0.05
N LYS A 184 19.97 10.78 0.48
CA LYS A 184 19.95 12.22 0.78
C LYS A 184 19.74 13.11 -0.45
N ALA A 185 20.23 12.69 -1.61
CA ALA A 185 20.15 13.48 -2.83
C ALA A 185 18.77 13.39 -3.50
N TYR A 186 18.13 12.22 -3.45
CA TYR A 186 16.94 11.92 -4.26
C TYR A 186 15.65 11.72 -3.45
N PHE A 187 15.70 11.08 -2.26
CA PHE A 187 14.49 10.70 -1.50
C PHE A 187 13.95 11.88 -0.67
N LYS A 188 13.53 12.94 -1.35
CA LYS A 188 13.12 14.23 -0.76
C LYS A 188 11.61 14.37 -0.61
N ARG A 189 10.86 13.66 -1.46
CA ARG A 189 9.40 13.68 -1.42
C ARG A 189 8.90 13.03 -0.14
N TRP A 190 7.87 13.62 0.46
CA TRP A 190 7.24 13.03 1.63
C TRP A 190 6.54 11.71 1.22
N PRO A 191 6.62 10.64 2.04
CA PRO A 191 7.33 10.52 3.31
C PRO A 191 8.77 10.05 3.10
N VAL A 192 9.73 10.93 3.41
CA VAL A 192 11.17 10.71 3.16
C VAL A 192 11.74 9.47 3.84
N TRP A 193 11.14 9.03 4.95
CA TRP A 193 11.68 7.94 5.77
C TRP A 193 11.35 6.54 5.24
N MET A 194 10.34 6.42 4.37
CA MET A 194 9.84 5.11 3.92
C MET A 194 10.95 4.32 3.21
N TRP A 195 11.70 4.97 2.32
CA TRP A 195 12.86 4.35 1.65
C TRP A 195 14.19 5.04 1.97
N GLY A 196 14.18 6.28 2.49
CA GLY A 196 15.34 7.02 2.98
C GLY A 196 15.72 6.69 4.42
N ASN A 197 16.03 5.42 4.71
CA ASN A 197 16.37 4.94 6.06
C ASN A 197 17.61 4.05 6.09
N TRP A 198 18.13 3.81 7.29
CA TRP A 198 19.36 3.03 7.49
C TRP A 198 19.19 1.55 7.16
N GLU A 199 17.99 0.99 7.32
CA GLU A 199 17.69 -0.41 7.02
C GLU A 199 17.79 -0.69 5.51
N VAL A 200 17.22 0.19 4.67
CA VAL A 200 17.37 0.13 3.21
C VAL A 200 18.80 0.44 2.81
N ALA A 201 19.48 1.39 3.47
CA ALA A 201 20.89 1.69 3.20
C ALA A 201 21.79 0.47 3.43
N ALA A 202 21.52 -0.31 4.50
CA ALA A 202 22.24 -1.54 4.80
C ALA A 202 21.97 -2.64 3.76
N LEU A 203 20.72 -2.82 3.33
CA LEU A 203 20.38 -3.79 2.27
C LEU A 203 21.06 -3.43 0.95
N THR A 204 20.94 -2.18 0.51
CA THR A 204 21.47 -1.73 -0.78
C THR A 204 23.01 -1.67 -0.79
N GLY A 205 23.64 -1.39 0.36
CA GLY A 205 25.08 -1.59 0.55
C GLY A 205 25.49 -3.04 0.30
N TRP A 206 24.80 -4.00 0.92
CA TRP A 206 25.04 -5.42 0.69
C TRP A 206 24.76 -5.84 -0.77
N MET A 207 23.70 -5.34 -1.40
CA MET A 207 23.38 -5.66 -2.80
C MET A 207 24.49 -5.19 -3.75
N ARG A 208 25.09 -4.01 -3.49
CA ARG A 208 26.26 -3.54 -4.25
C ARG A 208 27.42 -4.51 -4.10
N GLU A 209 27.78 -4.88 -2.88
CA GLU A 209 28.87 -5.84 -2.64
C GLU A 209 28.62 -7.21 -3.30
N PHE A 210 27.37 -7.67 -3.31
CA PHE A 210 26.94 -8.88 -3.98
C PHE A 210 27.10 -8.78 -5.50
N ASN A 211 26.70 -7.65 -6.09
CA ASN A 211 26.75 -7.40 -7.54
C ASN A 211 28.18 -7.19 -8.06
N MET A 212 29.05 -6.56 -7.28
CA MET A 212 30.44 -6.29 -7.71
C MET A 212 31.27 -7.57 -7.87
N LYS A 213 30.79 -8.71 -7.34
CA LYS A 213 31.41 -10.02 -7.48
C LYS A 213 30.85 -10.82 -8.67
N ARG A 214 29.96 -10.23 -9.49
CA ARG A 214 29.21 -10.91 -10.53
C ARG A 214 29.34 -10.25 -11.90
N PRO A 215 29.19 -11.02 -13.00
CA PRO A 215 29.04 -10.48 -14.34
C PRO A 215 27.85 -9.51 -14.42
N ALA A 216 27.94 -8.53 -15.32
CA ALA A 216 26.92 -7.51 -15.52
C ALA A 216 25.50 -8.10 -15.69
N GLN A 217 25.38 -9.19 -16.44
CA GLN A 217 24.10 -9.84 -16.76
C GLN A 217 23.45 -10.56 -15.57
N GLU A 218 24.19 -10.80 -14.49
CA GLU A 218 23.73 -11.49 -13.28
C GLU A 218 23.51 -10.53 -12.10
N ARG A 219 23.73 -9.22 -12.30
CA ARG A 219 23.56 -8.22 -11.25
C ARG A 219 22.10 -8.02 -10.92
N VAL A 220 21.81 -7.98 -9.63
CA VAL A 220 20.47 -7.80 -9.08
C VAL A 220 20.09 -6.34 -9.09
N GLY A 221 18.90 -6.02 -9.59
CA GLY A 221 18.38 -4.65 -9.61
C GLY A 221 17.51 -4.28 -8.40
N PHE A 222 17.29 -2.98 -8.21
CA PHE A 222 16.38 -2.42 -7.22
C PHE A 222 15.55 -1.30 -7.87
N TYR A 223 14.23 -1.40 -7.86
CA TYR A 223 13.36 -0.52 -8.65
C TYR A 223 12.16 -0.04 -7.84
N GLY A 224 11.74 1.21 -8.11
CA GLY A 224 10.44 1.71 -7.66
C GLY A 224 9.35 1.18 -8.58
N LEU A 225 8.15 0.97 -8.06
CA LEU A 225 7.00 0.53 -8.83
C LEU A 225 5.90 1.59 -8.91
N ASP A 226 5.96 2.62 -8.06
CA ASP A 226 4.85 3.53 -7.80
C ASP A 226 4.71 4.64 -8.86
N VAL A 227 3.51 5.22 -8.93
CA VAL A 227 3.12 6.19 -9.96
C VAL A 227 3.48 7.65 -9.59
N TYR A 228 4.02 7.88 -8.40
CA TYR A 228 3.94 9.18 -7.74
C TYR A 228 5.03 10.21 -8.04
N SER A 229 5.88 9.94 -9.01
CA SER A 229 7.04 10.78 -9.30
C SER A 229 6.85 11.51 -10.62
N LEU A 230 5.71 12.20 -10.78
CA LEU A 230 5.36 12.85 -12.05
C LEU A 230 6.45 13.83 -12.50
N MET A 231 6.85 14.75 -11.62
CA MET A 231 7.79 15.82 -11.96
C MET A 231 9.21 15.30 -12.07
N GLU A 232 9.64 14.46 -11.13
CA GLU A 232 10.97 13.84 -11.13
C GLU A 232 11.16 12.92 -12.34
N SER A 233 10.10 12.22 -12.76
CA SER A 233 10.12 11.42 -13.99
C SER A 233 10.24 12.28 -15.24
N LEU A 234 9.54 13.44 -15.30
CA LEU A 234 9.70 14.40 -16.40
C LEU A 234 11.13 14.94 -16.47
N GLU A 235 11.72 15.31 -15.33
CA GLU A 235 13.10 15.79 -15.26
C GLU A 235 14.10 14.70 -15.71
N ALA A 236 13.89 13.45 -15.29
CA ALA A 236 14.70 12.31 -15.73
C ALA A 236 14.61 12.10 -17.25
N ILE A 237 13.41 12.23 -17.84
CA ILE A 237 13.22 12.14 -19.29
C ILE A 237 13.92 13.29 -20.01
N VAL A 238 13.81 14.53 -19.52
CA VAL A 238 14.51 15.69 -20.11
C VAL A 238 16.03 15.48 -20.08
N LYS A 239 16.58 14.99 -18.96
CA LYS A 239 18.01 14.65 -18.83
C LYS A 239 18.41 13.58 -19.85
N PHE A 240 17.62 12.52 -19.97
CA PHE A 240 17.85 11.47 -20.97
C PHE A 240 17.82 12.03 -22.41
N MET A 241 16.82 12.84 -22.76
CA MET A 241 16.68 13.42 -24.09
C MET A 241 17.83 14.35 -24.47
N ARG A 242 18.39 15.08 -23.50
CA ARG A 242 19.60 15.90 -23.71
C ARG A 242 20.85 15.06 -23.97
N SER A 243 20.90 13.81 -23.50
CA SER A 243 22.05 12.93 -23.70
C SER A 243 22.11 12.28 -25.08
N VAL A 244 21.00 12.20 -25.81
CA VAL A 244 20.90 11.54 -27.12
C VAL A 244 21.02 12.51 -28.32
N ASP A 245 21.33 13.78 -28.07
CA ASP A 245 21.62 14.85 -29.07
C ASP A 245 20.59 14.97 -30.22
N GLY A 246 19.31 15.12 -29.86
CA GLY A 246 18.21 15.32 -30.81
C GLY A 246 17.36 16.54 -30.49
N ASP A 247 17.47 17.60 -31.31
CA ASP A 247 16.74 18.86 -31.14
C ASP A 247 15.22 18.66 -30.93
N GLU A 248 14.59 17.79 -31.72
CA GLU A 248 13.15 17.51 -31.59
C GLU A 248 12.83 16.64 -30.36
N SER A 249 13.75 15.75 -29.97
CA SER A 249 13.62 14.92 -28.78
C SER A 249 13.59 15.78 -27.52
N ILE A 250 14.51 16.73 -27.43
CA ILE A 250 14.60 17.71 -26.34
C ILE A 250 13.34 18.58 -26.31
N LYS A 251 12.94 19.16 -27.46
CA LYS A 251 11.71 19.97 -27.57
C LYS A 251 10.44 19.21 -27.20
N SER A 252 10.37 17.90 -27.47
CA SER A 252 9.23 17.07 -27.05
C SER A 252 9.14 16.96 -25.53
N ALA A 253 10.27 16.74 -24.84
CA ALA A 253 10.31 16.66 -23.39
C ALA A 253 10.01 18.01 -22.73
N GLU A 254 10.60 19.10 -23.24
CA GLU A 254 10.39 20.45 -22.73
C GLU A 254 8.93 20.91 -22.92
N ARG A 255 8.24 20.52 -24.01
CA ARG A 255 6.81 20.80 -24.19
C ARG A 255 5.94 20.09 -23.16
N ALA A 256 6.23 18.83 -22.85
CA ALA A 256 5.50 18.07 -21.84
C ALA A 256 5.72 18.67 -20.45
N LEU A 257 6.97 18.96 -20.08
CA LEU A 257 7.32 19.64 -18.83
C LEU A 257 6.60 20.98 -18.70
N ALA A 258 6.70 21.84 -19.72
CA ALA A 258 6.03 23.14 -19.74
C ALA A 258 4.51 23.04 -19.64
N CYS A 259 3.90 21.92 -20.07
CA CYS A 259 2.47 21.70 -19.89
C CYS A 259 2.10 21.53 -18.40
N PHE A 260 2.87 20.77 -17.62
CA PHE A 260 2.62 20.61 -16.19
C PHE A 260 3.04 21.86 -15.39
N GLU A 261 4.12 22.53 -15.76
CA GLU A 261 4.56 23.76 -15.07
C GLU A 261 3.53 24.89 -15.15
N ARG A 262 2.76 24.98 -16.24
CA ARG A 262 1.70 25.99 -16.40
C ARG A 262 0.65 25.92 -15.28
N VAL A 263 0.33 24.72 -14.81
CA VAL A 263 -0.62 24.55 -13.69
C VAL A 263 0.06 24.65 -12.33
N ALA A 264 1.35 24.32 -12.23
CA ALA A 264 2.16 24.51 -11.02
C ALA A 264 2.21 25.98 -10.55
N THR A 265 2.23 26.93 -11.49
CA THR A 265 2.28 28.38 -11.16
C THR A 265 0.99 28.92 -10.51
N MET A 266 -0.07 28.12 -10.36
CA MET A 266 -1.36 28.55 -9.84
C MET A 266 -1.51 28.44 -8.31
N GLY A 267 -0.49 27.98 -7.56
CA GLY A 267 -0.60 27.87 -6.09
C GLY A 267 0.63 27.32 -5.38
N LYS A 268 0.45 26.97 -4.09
CA LYS A 268 1.42 26.20 -3.26
C LYS A 268 1.09 24.70 -3.23
N GLU A 269 0.29 24.25 -4.18
CA GLU A 269 -0.19 22.87 -4.26
C GLU A 269 0.81 22.04 -5.05
N ASP A 270 0.86 20.75 -4.75
CA ASP A 270 1.60 19.79 -5.55
C ASP A 270 1.15 19.86 -7.03
N VAL A 271 2.11 19.73 -7.95
CA VAL A 271 1.88 19.97 -9.38
C VAL A 271 0.82 19.04 -9.96
N GLY A 272 0.81 17.77 -9.53
CA GLY A 272 -0.15 16.82 -10.05
C GLY A 272 -1.53 17.01 -9.46
N GLN A 273 -1.66 17.42 -8.20
CA GLN A 273 -2.95 17.86 -7.65
C GLN A 273 -3.49 19.08 -8.39
N ALA A 274 -2.66 20.09 -8.60
CA ALA A 274 -3.02 21.28 -9.38
C ALA A 274 -3.45 20.91 -10.81
N TYR A 275 -2.75 19.96 -11.44
CA TYR A 275 -3.14 19.39 -12.74
C TYR A 275 -4.51 18.71 -12.68
N GLY A 276 -4.74 17.85 -11.70
CA GLY A 276 -6.03 17.18 -11.49
C GLY A 276 -7.17 18.18 -11.42
N MET A 277 -7.04 19.23 -10.60
CA MET A 277 -8.08 20.25 -10.45
C MET A 277 -8.30 21.03 -11.75
N ALA A 278 -7.22 21.42 -12.44
CA ALA A 278 -7.31 22.13 -13.72
C ALA A 278 -8.02 21.27 -14.80
N ALA A 279 -7.67 19.99 -14.88
CA ALA A 279 -8.27 19.04 -15.82
C ALA A 279 -9.74 18.71 -15.48
N ALA A 280 -10.12 18.78 -14.21
CA ALA A 280 -11.51 18.60 -13.79
C ALA A 280 -12.38 19.83 -14.09
N LEU A 281 -11.81 21.04 -14.00
CA LEU A 281 -12.56 22.30 -14.14
C LEU A 281 -12.53 22.89 -15.55
N THR A 282 -11.63 22.43 -16.42
CA THR A 282 -11.42 22.99 -17.76
C THR A 282 -11.09 21.90 -18.79
N PRO A 283 -11.14 22.17 -20.10
CA PRO A 283 -10.64 21.26 -21.12
C PRO A 283 -9.11 21.07 -21.14
N TYR A 284 -8.39 21.58 -20.13
CA TYR A 284 -6.94 21.48 -20.05
C TYR A 284 -6.50 20.01 -19.92
N SER A 285 -5.56 19.59 -20.75
CA SER A 285 -4.98 18.25 -20.65
C SER A 285 -3.58 18.24 -21.24
N CYS A 286 -2.66 17.62 -20.50
CA CYS A 286 -1.29 17.37 -20.97
C CYS A 286 -1.16 16.03 -21.70
N ARG A 287 -2.24 15.24 -21.78
CA ARG A 287 -2.24 13.89 -22.36
C ARG A 287 -1.65 13.83 -23.77
N ASN A 288 -1.98 14.78 -24.64
CA ASN A 288 -1.47 14.78 -26.01
C ASN A 288 0.05 15.00 -26.06
N GLU A 289 0.59 15.88 -25.21
CA GLU A 289 2.02 16.12 -25.14
C GLU A 289 2.75 14.92 -24.51
N VAL A 290 2.16 14.29 -23.49
CA VAL A 290 2.70 13.06 -22.88
C VAL A 290 2.71 11.88 -23.85
N VAL A 291 1.65 11.70 -24.66
CA VAL A 291 1.61 10.64 -25.68
C VAL A 291 2.65 10.86 -26.76
N LYS A 292 2.83 12.10 -27.24
CA LYS A 292 3.91 12.43 -28.20
C LYS A 292 5.29 12.15 -27.60
N LEU A 293 5.49 12.56 -26.34
CA LEU A 293 6.72 12.26 -25.60
C LEU A 293 6.98 10.76 -25.51
N LEU A 294 5.97 9.94 -25.20
CA LEU A 294 6.10 8.49 -25.15
C LEU A 294 6.58 7.88 -26.47
N VAL A 295 6.00 8.30 -27.59
CA VAL A 295 6.45 7.86 -28.92
C VAL A 295 7.92 8.21 -29.09
N LYS A 296 8.30 9.45 -28.76
CA LYS A 296 9.67 9.91 -28.98
C LYS A 296 10.68 9.23 -28.07
N VAL A 297 10.35 9.02 -26.80
CA VAL A 297 11.20 8.26 -25.85
C VAL A 297 11.43 6.85 -26.34
N ARG A 298 10.39 6.17 -26.84
CA ARG A 298 10.54 4.82 -27.37
C ARG A 298 11.45 4.76 -28.59
N GLU A 299 11.35 5.73 -29.50
CA GLU A 299 12.25 5.82 -30.65
C GLU A 299 13.71 5.97 -30.22
N GLU A 300 14.01 6.87 -29.28
CA GLU A 300 15.39 7.10 -28.84
C GLU A 300 15.92 5.96 -27.96
N ALA A 301 15.09 5.40 -27.08
CA ALA A 301 15.45 4.26 -26.25
C ALA A 301 15.74 3.00 -27.08
N ALA A 302 15.00 2.79 -28.18
CA ALA A 302 15.25 1.67 -29.09
C ALA A 302 16.64 1.73 -29.71
N LYS A 303 17.12 2.93 -30.10
CA LYS A 303 18.47 3.11 -30.67
C LYS A 303 19.58 2.76 -29.69
N LEU A 304 19.40 3.06 -28.40
CA LEU A 304 20.38 2.71 -27.35
C LEU A 304 20.42 1.21 -27.05
N SER A 305 19.28 0.53 -27.20
CA SER A 305 19.18 -0.92 -26.98
C SER A 305 19.87 -1.78 -28.06
N GLU A 306 20.40 -1.16 -29.12
CA GLU A 306 21.18 -1.83 -30.17
C GLU A 306 22.59 -2.27 -29.72
N SER A 307 22.98 -1.99 -28.47
CA SER A 307 24.20 -2.51 -27.83
C SER A 307 23.85 -3.54 -26.74
N PRO A 308 23.65 -4.83 -27.07
CA PRO A 308 23.21 -5.86 -26.12
C PRO A 308 24.17 -6.10 -24.95
N HIS A 309 25.42 -5.66 -25.08
CA HIS A 309 26.47 -5.88 -24.09
C HIS A 309 26.69 -4.70 -23.15
N ASP A 310 26.02 -3.56 -23.37
CA ASP A 310 26.11 -2.40 -22.49
C ASP A 310 24.96 -2.41 -21.48
N GLU A 311 25.23 -2.93 -20.29
CA GLU A 311 24.25 -3.00 -19.19
C GLU A 311 23.70 -1.61 -18.83
N GLU A 312 24.56 -0.59 -18.78
CA GLU A 312 24.18 0.76 -18.38
C GLU A 312 23.31 1.43 -19.45
N ALA A 313 23.66 1.29 -20.74
CA ALA A 313 22.83 1.80 -21.83
C ALA A 313 21.45 1.15 -21.86
N ASN A 314 21.35 -0.17 -21.67
CA ASN A 314 20.09 -0.89 -21.65
C ASN A 314 19.20 -0.49 -20.47
N GLU A 315 19.79 -0.30 -19.28
CA GLU A 315 19.08 0.20 -18.10
C GLU A 315 18.65 1.65 -18.24
N ASN A 316 19.47 2.51 -18.88
CA ASN A 316 19.11 3.91 -19.13
C ASN A 316 17.92 3.98 -20.12
N ALA A 317 17.91 3.14 -21.16
CA ALA A 317 16.80 3.03 -22.09
C ALA A 317 15.51 2.54 -21.40
N LEU A 318 15.62 1.51 -20.55
CA LEU A 318 14.51 1.03 -19.72
C LEU A 318 13.98 2.13 -18.79
N SER A 319 14.88 2.87 -18.14
CA SER A 319 14.51 3.95 -17.22
C SER A 319 13.80 5.08 -17.93
N ALA A 320 14.24 5.47 -19.12
CA ALA A 320 13.54 6.47 -19.93
C ALA A 320 12.11 6.01 -20.26
N GLU A 321 11.94 4.75 -20.69
CA GLU A 321 10.62 4.18 -20.99
C GLU A 321 9.71 4.17 -19.76
N LEU A 322 10.21 3.72 -18.60
CA LEU A 322 9.41 3.58 -17.38
C LEU A 322 9.11 4.91 -16.71
N ASN A 323 10.03 5.88 -16.69
CA ASN A 323 9.71 7.26 -16.33
C ASN A 323 8.56 7.81 -17.21
N THR A 324 8.58 7.52 -18.51
CA THR A 324 7.51 8.02 -19.40
C THR A 324 6.18 7.33 -19.15
N LYS A 325 6.21 6.06 -18.75
CA LYS A 325 5.03 5.33 -18.30
C LYS A 325 4.48 5.90 -16.98
N VAL A 326 5.35 6.27 -16.04
CA VAL A 326 4.95 6.99 -14.81
C VAL A 326 4.22 8.28 -15.19
N VAL A 327 4.80 9.13 -16.04
CA VAL A 327 4.15 10.39 -16.46
C VAL A 327 2.78 10.15 -17.12
N LEU A 328 2.66 9.14 -17.98
CA LEU A 328 1.38 8.80 -18.63
C LEU A 328 0.33 8.34 -17.62
N ASP A 329 0.70 7.45 -16.72
CA ASP A 329 -0.24 6.88 -15.76
C ASP A 329 -0.56 7.88 -14.63
N ALA A 330 0.39 8.73 -14.24
CA ALA A 330 0.20 9.85 -13.32
C ALA A 330 -0.79 10.87 -13.87
N GLU A 331 -0.67 11.26 -15.16
CA GLU A 331 -1.66 12.12 -15.83
C GLU A 331 -3.09 11.58 -15.67
N LYS A 332 -3.26 10.27 -15.91
CA LYS A 332 -4.54 9.60 -15.75
C LYS A 332 -4.97 9.57 -14.27
N TYR A 333 -4.05 9.21 -13.38
CA TYR A 333 -4.27 9.07 -11.94
C TYR A 333 -4.77 10.37 -11.33
N TYR A 334 -4.13 11.50 -11.62
CA TYR A 334 -4.52 12.79 -11.08
C TYR A 334 -5.87 13.28 -11.58
N ARG A 335 -6.20 12.99 -12.83
CA ARG A 335 -7.49 13.36 -13.40
C ARG A 335 -8.65 12.62 -12.73
N ILE A 336 -8.46 11.34 -12.36
CA ILE A 336 -9.47 10.56 -11.65
C ILE A 336 -9.44 10.82 -10.15
N MET A 337 -8.29 11.10 -9.53
CA MET A 337 -8.21 11.35 -8.08
C MET A 337 -9.19 12.43 -7.61
N VAL A 338 -9.43 13.46 -8.41
CA VAL A 338 -10.34 14.57 -8.08
C VAL A 338 -11.79 14.11 -7.87
N ASP A 339 -12.22 13.03 -8.52
CA ASP A 339 -13.57 12.49 -8.33
C ASP A 339 -13.75 11.75 -6.99
N GLY A 340 -12.65 11.45 -6.30
CA GLY A 340 -12.63 10.79 -4.99
C GLY A 340 -13.09 9.33 -5.02
N SER A 341 -13.11 8.70 -6.20
CA SER A 341 -13.47 7.30 -6.37
C SER A 341 -12.32 6.34 -6.06
N ASP A 342 -12.70 5.10 -5.78
CA ASP A 342 -11.80 3.96 -5.65
C ASP A 342 -11.05 3.64 -6.97
N ASP A 343 -11.41 4.28 -8.09
CA ASP A 343 -10.72 4.10 -9.37
C ASP A 343 -9.28 4.62 -9.32
N SER A 344 -9.00 5.65 -8.50
CA SER A 344 -7.65 6.16 -8.28
C SER A 344 -6.74 5.11 -7.64
N TRP A 345 -7.26 4.35 -6.66
CA TRP A 345 -6.58 3.21 -6.07
C TRP A 345 -6.25 2.15 -7.14
N ASN A 346 -7.26 1.74 -7.91
CA ASN A 346 -7.11 0.76 -8.97
C ASN A 346 -6.10 1.19 -10.03
N ALA A 347 -6.07 2.47 -10.40
CA ALA A 347 -5.09 2.99 -11.35
C ALA A 347 -3.65 2.87 -10.83
N ARG A 348 -3.41 3.18 -9.55
CA ARG A 348 -2.10 3.06 -8.91
C ARG A 348 -1.61 1.62 -8.88
N ASP A 349 -2.42 0.69 -8.36
CA ASP A 349 -2.01 -0.73 -8.30
C ASP A 349 -1.88 -1.37 -9.69
N THR A 350 -2.67 -0.93 -10.66
CA THR A 350 -2.49 -1.33 -12.06
C THR A 350 -1.16 -0.83 -12.61
N HIS A 351 -0.78 0.42 -12.32
CA HIS A 351 0.52 0.97 -12.70
C HIS A 351 1.66 0.12 -12.10
N MET A 352 1.66 -0.14 -10.79
CA MET A 352 2.68 -0.96 -10.14
C MET A 352 2.79 -2.36 -10.76
N HIS A 353 1.64 -2.97 -11.08
CA HIS A 353 1.60 -4.27 -11.74
C HIS A 353 2.18 -4.24 -13.17
N GLU A 354 1.85 -3.23 -13.97
CA GLU A 354 2.39 -3.10 -15.34
C GLU A 354 3.89 -2.76 -15.34
N THR A 355 4.37 -1.97 -14.38
CA THR A 355 5.80 -1.72 -14.16
C THR A 355 6.52 -3.03 -13.80
N LEU A 356 5.95 -3.86 -12.92
CA LEU A 356 6.46 -5.20 -12.61
C LEU A 356 6.48 -6.12 -13.83
N ARG A 357 5.43 -6.11 -14.67
CA ARG A 357 5.40 -6.87 -15.94
C ARG A 357 6.52 -6.43 -16.88
N ARG A 358 6.74 -5.13 -17.03
CA ARG A 358 7.78 -4.59 -17.91
C ARG A 358 9.19 -4.94 -17.42
N LEU A 359 9.42 -4.89 -16.11
CA LEU A 359 10.66 -5.35 -15.46
C LEU A 359 10.88 -6.85 -15.65
N SER A 360 9.84 -7.68 -15.45
CA SER A 360 9.93 -9.12 -15.69
C SER A 360 10.27 -9.42 -17.15
N HIS A 361 9.72 -8.66 -18.10
CA HIS A 361 10.10 -8.80 -19.51
C HIS A 361 11.56 -8.41 -19.76
N PHE A 362 12.05 -7.31 -19.15
CA PHE A 362 13.43 -6.86 -19.26
C PHE A 362 14.44 -7.91 -18.79
N TYR A 363 14.20 -8.53 -17.63
CA TYR A 363 15.04 -9.59 -17.08
C TYR A 363 14.80 -10.97 -17.76
N GLY A 364 13.81 -11.08 -18.64
CA GLY A 364 13.51 -12.27 -19.41
C GLY A 364 12.46 -13.21 -18.79
N PRO A 365 11.98 -14.21 -19.55
CA PRO A 365 10.81 -15.03 -19.18
C PRO A 365 11.00 -15.92 -17.95
N LYS A 366 12.24 -16.12 -17.49
CA LYS A 366 12.57 -16.87 -16.28
C LYS A 366 12.87 -15.97 -15.08
N SER A 367 12.67 -14.65 -15.23
CA SER A 367 12.98 -13.69 -14.17
C SER A 367 12.22 -14.02 -12.90
N LYS A 368 12.88 -13.81 -11.77
CA LYS A 368 12.31 -13.89 -10.43
C LYS A 368 12.39 -12.52 -9.74
N ALA A 369 11.31 -12.11 -9.10
CA ALA A 369 11.14 -10.77 -8.52
C ALA A 369 10.70 -10.84 -7.06
N ILE A 370 11.26 -9.96 -6.24
CA ILE A 370 10.88 -9.76 -4.85
C ILE A 370 10.16 -8.41 -4.76
N ILE A 371 8.95 -8.36 -4.22
CA ILE A 371 8.14 -7.13 -4.17
C ILE A 371 7.96 -6.72 -2.71
N TRP A 372 8.35 -5.50 -2.36
CA TRP A 372 8.14 -4.91 -1.04
C TRP A 372 7.10 -3.80 -1.16
N ALA A 373 5.95 -3.99 -0.55
CA ALA A 373 4.87 -3.00 -0.49
C ALA A 373 3.97 -3.32 0.68
N HIS A 374 3.18 -2.36 1.14
CA HIS A 374 2.31 -2.56 2.28
C HIS A 374 1.39 -3.78 2.11
N ASN A 375 0.96 -4.39 3.22
CA ASN A 375 0.07 -5.56 3.24
C ASN A 375 -1.23 -5.37 2.44
N THR A 376 -1.66 -4.13 2.25
CA THR A 376 -2.83 -3.72 1.45
C THR A 376 -2.57 -3.79 -0.06
N HIS A 377 -1.32 -3.67 -0.49
CA HIS A 377 -0.88 -3.87 -1.87
C HIS A 377 -0.49 -5.35 -2.12
N ASN A 378 0.24 -5.95 -1.17
CA ASN A 378 0.87 -7.27 -1.33
C ASN A 378 -0.03 -8.48 -1.03
N GLY A 379 -1.09 -8.33 -0.24
CA GLY A 379 -2.06 -9.43 -0.01
C GLY A 379 -2.97 -9.65 -1.21
N ASP A 380 -3.76 -10.72 -1.23
CA ASP A 380 -4.84 -10.88 -2.22
C ASP A 380 -6.05 -10.01 -1.82
N ALA A 381 -6.31 -8.92 -2.57
CA ALA A 381 -7.40 -7.98 -2.26
C ALA A 381 -8.79 -8.64 -2.16
N ARG A 382 -9.03 -9.74 -2.89
CA ARG A 382 -10.29 -10.51 -2.82
C ARG A 382 -10.58 -11.09 -1.44
N ALA A 383 -9.55 -11.25 -0.61
CA ALA A 383 -9.63 -11.72 0.76
C ALA A 383 -9.93 -10.61 1.78
N THR A 384 -10.18 -9.38 1.34
CA THR A 384 -10.44 -8.22 2.18
C THR A 384 -11.83 -7.61 1.91
N ASP A 385 -12.08 -6.40 2.38
CA ASP A 385 -13.24 -5.58 2.01
C ASP A 385 -13.05 -4.81 0.69
N MET A 386 -11.82 -4.72 0.16
CA MET A 386 -11.52 -4.16 -1.17
C MET A 386 -12.36 -4.81 -2.27
N ALA A 387 -12.59 -6.12 -2.16
CA ALA A 387 -13.43 -6.88 -3.08
C ALA A 387 -14.86 -6.31 -3.21
N MET A 388 -15.42 -5.77 -2.12
CA MET A 388 -16.78 -5.20 -2.12
C MET A 388 -16.81 -3.83 -2.80
N GLY A 389 -15.70 -3.08 -2.77
CA GLY A 389 -15.53 -1.80 -3.45
C GLY A 389 -15.10 -1.93 -4.92
N GLY A 390 -14.91 -3.15 -5.43
CA GLY A 390 -14.34 -3.35 -6.77
C GLY A 390 -12.87 -2.92 -6.86
N MET A 391 -12.18 -2.85 -5.71
CA MET A 391 -10.76 -2.52 -5.64
C MET A 391 -9.90 -3.79 -5.81
N HIS A 392 -8.82 -3.66 -6.56
CA HIS A 392 -7.78 -4.68 -6.69
C HIS A 392 -6.44 -4.14 -6.20
N ASN A 393 -5.47 -5.04 -6.04
CA ASN A 393 -4.12 -4.68 -5.68
C ASN A 393 -3.08 -5.49 -6.46
N ILE A 394 -1.80 -5.08 -6.38
CA ILE A 394 -0.71 -5.76 -7.11
C ILE A 394 -0.60 -7.25 -6.74
N GLY A 395 -0.84 -7.65 -5.49
CA GLY A 395 -0.84 -9.05 -5.08
C GLY A 395 -1.92 -9.90 -5.77
N GLN A 396 -3.14 -9.37 -5.88
CA GLN A 396 -4.23 -9.98 -6.66
C GLN A 396 -3.89 -10.03 -8.15
N LEU A 397 -3.50 -8.90 -8.75
CA LEU A 397 -3.20 -8.79 -10.18
C LEU A 397 -2.05 -9.73 -10.60
N ALA A 398 -1.06 -9.91 -9.72
CA ALA A 398 0.01 -10.88 -9.92
C ALA A 398 -0.52 -12.31 -9.99
N ARG A 399 -1.39 -12.71 -9.06
CA ARG A 399 -2.02 -14.04 -9.06
C ARG A 399 -2.92 -14.26 -10.27
N GLU A 400 -3.59 -13.22 -10.77
CA GLU A 400 -4.41 -13.29 -11.98
C GLU A 400 -3.55 -13.43 -13.25
N THR A 401 -2.41 -12.75 -13.30
CA THR A 401 -1.52 -12.76 -14.46
C THR A 401 -0.64 -14.01 -14.55
N TRP A 402 -0.06 -14.45 -13.43
CA TRP A 402 0.94 -15.54 -13.42
C TRP A 402 0.46 -16.82 -12.72
N GLY A 403 -0.68 -16.77 -12.02
CA GLY A 403 -1.21 -17.90 -11.26
C GLY A 403 -0.58 -18.05 -9.87
N LYS A 404 -1.30 -18.70 -8.95
CA LYS A 404 -0.83 -18.98 -7.58
C LYS A 404 0.43 -19.85 -7.52
N GLU A 405 0.65 -20.68 -8.54
CA GLU A 405 1.85 -21.53 -8.64
C GLU A 405 3.14 -20.74 -8.92
N GLN A 406 3.03 -19.47 -9.34
CA GLN A 406 4.17 -18.60 -9.62
C GLN A 406 4.32 -17.46 -8.60
N VAL A 407 3.32 -17.24 -7.76
CA VAL A 407 3.22 -16.08 -6.87
C VAL A 407 3.10 -16.53 -5.42
N HIS A 408 3.98 -16.05 -4.56
CA HIS A 408 3.94 -16.29 -3.11
C HIS A 408 3.70 -14.97 -2.37
N LEU A 409 2.65 -14.89 -1.57
CA LEU A 409 2.31 -13.70 -0.79
C LEU A 409 2.63 -13.91 0.68
N VAL A 410 3.53 -13.11 1.24
CA VAL A 410 3.96 -13.17 2.64
C VAL A 410 3.50 -11.90 3.35
N GLY A 411 2.66 -12.03 4.37
CA GLY A 411 2.25 -10.90 5.21
C GLY A 411 3.17 -10.73 6.41
N LEU A 412 3.47 -9.49 6.81
CA LEU A 412 4.17 -9.19 8.08
C LEU A 412 3.26 -8.41 9.02
N GLY A 413 3.25 -8.77 10.30
CA GLY A 413 2.38 -8.18 11.33
C GLY A 413 3.07 -7.97 12.67
N THR A 414 2.55 -7.06 13.48
CA THR A 414 3.05 -6.84 14.85
C THR A 414 1.97 -6.49 15.85
N TYR A 415 2.13 -6.93 17.09
CA TYR A 415 1.15 -6.72 18.15
C TYR A 415 1.29 -5.35 18.84
N GLN A 416 2.49 -4.91 19.15
CA GLN A 416 2.73 -3.63 19.84
C GLN A 416 4.12 -3.07 19.49
N GLY A 417 4.39 -1.83 19.89
CA GLY A 417 5.72 -1.28 19.74
C GLY A 417 5.74 0.23 19.52
N SER A 418 6.54 0.65 18.54
CA SER A 418 6.55 2.01 18.02
C SER A 418 6.71 2.01 16.50
N VAL A 419 6.25 3.07 15.84
CA VAL A 419 6.27 3.23 14.39
C VAL A 419 6.67 4.66 14.04
N MET A 420 7.41 4.85 12.95
CA MET A 420 7.65 6.16 12.36
C MET A 420 6.52 6.55 11.42
N ALA A 421 5.84 7.66 11.70
CA ALA A 421 4.73 8.15 10.89
C ALA A 421 4.56 9.67 11.01
N GLY A 422 3.75 10.28 10.13
CA GLY A 422 3.29 11.65 10.28
C GLY A 422 1.90 11.72 10.94
N LYS A 423 1.61 12.79 11.69
CA LYS A 423 0.27 13.02 12.28
C LYS A 423 -0.81 13.31 11.24
N ARG A 424 -0.38 13.82 10.09
CA ARG A 424 -1.16 14.12 8.90
C ARG A 424 -0.19 14.13 7.71
N TRP A 425 -0.76 14.14 6.53
CA TRP A 425 -0.02 14.38 5.29
C TRP A 425 0.88 15.61 5.35
N GLY A 426 2.13 15.44 4.90
CA GLY A 426 3.15 16.50 4.89
C GLY A 426 3.63 16.93 6.28
N ALA A 427 3.19 16.31 7.37
CA ALA A 427 3.72 16.62 8.70
C ALA A 427 5.12 16.01 8.91
N ASP A 428 5.88 16.60 9.83
CA ASP A 428 7.14 16.01 10.30
C ASP A 428 6.94 14.56 10.74
N MET A 429 7.97 13.74 10.47
CA MET A 429 8.01 12.37 10.94
C MET A 429 8.18 12.33 12.46
N GLU A 430 7.41 11.48 13.12
CA GLU A 430 7.44 11.28 14.56
C GLU A 430 7.55 9.79 14.88
N VAL A 431 8.28 9.47 15.94
CA VAL A 431 8.20 8.14 16.56
C VAL A 431 6.93 8.12 17.40
N MET A 432 5.97 7.29 16.99
CA MET A 432 4.67 7.16 17.64
C MET A 432 4.55 5.81 18.34
N PRO A 433 3.90 5.73 19.51
CA PRO A 433 3.60 4.45 20.14
C PRO A 433 2.61 3.68 19.29
N LEU A 434 2.87 2.39 19.09
CA LEU A 434 1.94 1.43 18.49
C LEU A 434 1.26 0.66 19.64
N PRO A 435 -0.02 0.94 19.96
CA PRO A 435 -0.73 0.28 21.04
C PRO A 435 -0.82 -1.24 20.82
N ARG A 436 -1.15 -1.95 21.89
CA ARG A 436 -1.44 -3.38 21.84
C ARG A 436 -2.55 -3.71 20.83
N GLY A 437 -2.38 -4.82 20.13
CA GLY A 437 -3.34 -5.34 19.18
C GLY A 437 -4.72 -5.53 19.80
N VAL A 438 -5.76 -5.17 19.06
CA VAL A 438 -7.16 -5.25 19.52
C VAL A 438 -7.53 -6.71 19.83
N PRO A 439 -8.19 -7.01 20.97
CA PRO A 439 -8.65 -8.36 21.28
C PRO A 439 -9.47 -8.97 20.13
N GLY A 440 -9.14 -10.20 19.75
CA GLY A 440 -9.77 -10.91 18.62
C GLY A 440 -9.24 -10.55 17.22
N SER A 441 -8.34 -9.57 17.10
CA SER A 441 -7.59 -9.33 15.86
C SER A 441 -6.56 -10.42 15.59
N TRP A 442 -6.07 -10.50 14.35
CA TRP A 442 -4.98 -11.37 13.97
C TRP A 442 -3.74 -11.16 14.84
N GLU A 443 -3.39 -9.91 15.13
CA GLU A 443 -2.28 -9.54 15.99
C GLU A 443 -2.43 -10.09 17.41
N HIS A 444 -3.64 -10.00 17.98
CA HIS A 444 -3.92 -10.51 19.32
C HIS A 444 -3.90 -12.04 19.38
N ILE A 445 -4.48 -12.69 18.37
CA ILE A 445 -4.44 -14.15 18.21
C ILE A 445 -2.98 -14.62 18.13
N CYS A 446 -2.17 -13.95 17.31
CA CYS A 446 -0.76 -14.25 17.14
C CYS A 446 0.05 -14.03 18.42
N HIS A 447 -0.13 -12.89 19.11
CA HIS A 447 0.52 -12.61 20.40
C HIS A 447 0.24 -13.69 21.44
N THR A 448 -1.04 -14.09 21.55
CA THR A 448 -1.49 -15.09 22.53
C THR A 448 -0.91 -16.46 22.21
N ALA A 449 -1.01 -16.91 20.94
CA ALA A 449 -0.43 -18.17 20.49
C ALA A 449 1.09 -18.17 20.62
N GLY A 450 1.71 -17.03 20.31
CA GLY A 450 3.14 -16.72 20.38
C GLY A 450 3.69 -16.73 21.81
N LYS A 451 2.85 -16.49 22.83
CA LYS A 451 3.27 -16.23 24.22
C LYS A 451 4.29 -15.09 24.30
N GLY A 452 4.08 -14.03 23.50
CA GLY A 452 5.00 -12.89 23.43
C GLY A 452 6.27 -13.14 22.60
N GLN A 453 6.32 -14.18 21.77
CA GLN A 453 7.47 -14.51 20.93
C GLN A 453 7.15 -14.34 19.44
N ASP A 454 8.16 -13.91 18.69
CA ASP A 454 8.15 -13.85 17.24
C ASP A 454 7.98 -15.25 16.64
N MET A 455 7.21 -15.33 15.55
CA MET A 455 6.92 -16.60 14.91
C MET A 455 6.71 -16.48 13.41
N LEU A 456 6.95 -17.61 12.75
CA LEU A 456 6.63 -17.85 11.35
C LEU A 456 5.42 -18.78 11.26
N VAL A 457 4.43 -18.40 10.45
CA VAL A 457 3.26 -19.19 10.11
C VAL A 457 3.38 -19.62 8.65
N VAL A 458 3.63 -20.90 8.43
CA VAL A 458 3.84 -21.50 7.10
C VAL A 458 2.51 -21.88 6.43
N PRO A 459 2.49 -22.11 5.10
CA PRO A 459 1.24 -22.36 4.38
C PRO A 459 0.42 -23.54 4.88
N GLU A 460 1.06 -24.58 5.41
CA GLU A 460 0.39 -25.77 5.96
C GLU A 460 -0.52 -25.41 7.13
N VAL A 461 -0.13 -24.38 7.90
CA VAL A 461 -0.93 -23.86 9.01
C VAL A 461 -2.04 -22.96 8.48
N LEU A 462 -1.71 -21.96 7.65
CA LEU A 462 -2.70 -21.01 7.14
C LEU A 462 -3.79 -21.66 6.29
N ARG A 463 -3.51 -22.77 5.60
CA ARG A 463 -4.50 -23.48 4.77
C ARG A 463 -5.58 -24.22 5.58
N GLN A 464 -5.44 -24.32 6.90
CA GLN A 464 -6.45 -24.99 7.71
C GLN A 464 -7.83 -24.30 7.62
N PRO A 465 -8.95 -25.04 7.58
CA PRO A 465 -10.28 -24.48 7.32
C PRO A 465 -10.70 -23.34 8.25
N LEU A 466 -10.23 -23.35 9.50
CA LEU A 466 -10.57 -22.34 10.49
C LEU A 466 -10.12 -20.92 10.07
N PHE A 467 -9.02 -20.77 9.33
CA PHE A 467 -8.49 -19.49 8.85
C PHE A 467 -9.27 -18.92 7.64
N GLU A 468 -10.40 -19.52 7.28
CA GLU A 468 -11.40 -18.96 6.36
C GLU A 468 -12.25 -17.85 6.97
N LYS A 469 -12.32 -17.80 8.31
CA LYS A 469 -13.09 -16.79 9.01
C LYS A 469 -12.39 -15.44 8.92
N ARG A 470 -13.19 -14.39 8.75
CA ARG A 470 -12.69 -13.01 8.72
C ARG A 470 -12.24 -12.58 10.11
N VAL A 471 -11.04 -12.01 10.18
CA VAL A 471 -10.49 -11.36 11.38
C VAL A 471 -9.98 -9.98 11.01
N GLY A 472 -9.98 -9.04 11.96
CA GLY A 472 -9.32 -7.76 11.75
C GLY A 472 -7.81 -7.95 11.67
N HIS A 473 -7.17 -7.35 10.67
CA HIS A 473 -5.71 -7.37 10.47
C HIS A 473 -5.19 -5.94 10.38
N ARG A 474 -4.16 -5.58 11.16
CA ARG A 474 -3.69 -4.20 11.29
C ARG A 474 -3.03 -3.70 9.99
N ALA A 475 -3.29 -2.44 9.66
CA ALA A 475 -2.77 -1.74 8.49
C ALA A 475 -2.50 -0.27 8.86
N VAL A 476 -1.24 0.09 9.13
CA VAL A 476 -0.83 1.43 9.53
C VAL A 476 -0.03 2.08 8.42
N GLY A 477 -0.63 3.04 7.74
CA GLY A 477 0.04 3.79 6.68
C GLY A 477 1.10 4.78 7.18
N VAL A 478 1.48 5.67 6.26
CA VAL A 478 2.43 6.77 6.51
C VAL A 478 1.85 7.88 7.41
N VAL A 479 0.51 7.94 7.51
CA VAL A 479 -0.21 8.78 8.48
C VAL A 479 -0.75 7.91 9.60
N TYR A 480 -0.45 8.28 10.85
CA TYR A 480 -0.91 7.50 12.00
C TYR A 480 -1.35 8.37 13.17
N ASN A 481 -2.35 7.86 13.90
CA ASN A 481 -2.80 8.44 15.16
C ASN A 481 -3.02 7.31 16.17
N PRO A 482 -2.14 7.15 17.18
CA PRO A 482 -2.24 6.09 18.18
C PRO A 482 -3.58 6.03 18.92
N SER A 483 -4.21 7.18 19.15
CA SER A 483 -5.53 7.23 19.82
C SER A 483 -6.66 6.61 18.99
N ARG A 484 -6.42 6.39 17.70
CA ARG A 484 -7.36 5.88 16.70
C ARG A 484 -6.93 4.53 16.11
N ASP A 485 -5.96 3.84 16.72
CA ASP A 485 -5.42 2.56 16.25
C ASP A 485 -6.51 1.52 15.94
N ARG A 486 -7.59 1.50 16.71
CA ARG A 486 -8.72 0.58 16.52
C ARG A 486 -9.41 0.71 15.15
N MET A 487 -9.20 1.82 14.44
CA MET A 487 -9.73 2.03 13.08
C MET A 487 -8.79 1.52 11.98
N GLN A 488 -7.59 1.07 12.33
CA GLN A 488 -6.54 0.62 11.40
C GLN A 488 -6.61 -0.88 11.13
N TYR A 489 -7.79 -1.49 11.16
CA TYR A 489 -7.96 -2.95 11.05
C TYR A 489 -8.80 -3.30 9.83
N VAL A 490 -8.17 -3.95 8.85
CA VAL A 490 -8.79 -4.42 7.60
C VAL A 490 -9.39 -5.82 7.82
N PRO A 491 -10.70 -6.02 7.58
CA PRO A 491 -11.33 -7.34 7.67
C PRO A 491 -10.69 -8.30 6.64
N SER A 492 -10.07 -9.38 7.12
CA SER A 492 -9.20 -10.23 6.31
C SER A 492 -9.49 -11.71 6.48
N VAL A 493 -9.49 -12.47 5.38
CA VAL A 493 -9.44 -13.93 5.38
C VAL A 493 -7.99 -14.37 5.23
N MET A 494 -7.34 -14.73 6.33
CA MET A 494 -5.88 -14.94 6.36
C MET A 494 -5.41 -16.01 5.39
N LYS A 495 -6.13 -17.15 5.30
CA LYS A 495 -5.79 -18.25 4.37
C LYS A 495 -5.82 -17.86 2.89
N ALA A 496 -6.62 -16.85 2.55
CA ALA A 496 -6.80 -16.41 1.17
C ALA A 496 -5.91 -15.20 0.85
N ARG A 497 -5.68 -14.33 1.84
CA ARG A 497 -4.88 -13.11 1.70
C ARG A 497 -3.40 -13.41 1.55
N TYR A 498 -2.87 -14.41 2.26
CA TYR A 498 -1.45 -14.75 2.29
C TYR A 498 -1.21 -16.26 2.15
N ASP A 499 -0.02 -16.61 1.66
CA ASP A 499 0.50 -17.97 1.66
C ASP A 499 1.28 -18.27 2.94
N ALA A 500 2.04 -17.30 3.45
CA ALA A 500 2.77 -17.39 4.71
C ALA A 500 2.66 -16.07 5.49
N PHE A 501 2.96 -16.09 6.79
CA PHE A 501 2.92 -14.90 7.63
C PHE A 501 4.08 -14.84 8.61
N VAL A 502 4.74 -13.69 8.70
CA VAL A 502 5.78 -13.39 9.67
C VAL A 502 5.19 -12.48 10.75
N PHE A 503 5.15 -12.95 11.99
CA PHE A 503 4.63 -12.21 13.11
C PHE A 503 5.75 -11.82 14.08
N LEU A 504 5.78 -10.53 14.43
CA LEU A 504 6.77 -9.93 15.33
C LEU A 504 6.03 -9.34 16.53
N ASP A 505 6.29 -9.86 17.72
CA ASP A 505 5.46 -9.55 18.88
C ASP A 505 5.57 -8.07 19.30
N THR A 506 6.81 -7.59 19.38
CA THR A 506 7.11 -6.20 19.74
C THR A 506 8.11 -5.62 18.76
N THR A 507 7.80 -4.44 18.22
CA THR A 507 8.60 -3.77 17.18
C THR A 507 8.97 -2.34 17.55
N ARG A 508 9.88 -1.74 16.78
CA ARG A 508 10.38 -0.37 16.99
C ARG A 508 10.26 0.45 15.73
N ALA A 509 10.15 1.77 15.90
CA ALA A 509 10.20 2.69 14.78
C ALA A 509 11.53 2.57 14.03
N LEU A 510 11.48 2.66 12.70
CA LEU A 510 12.67 2.59 11.84
C LEU A 510 13.62 3.77 12.03
N HIS A 511 14.85 3.63 11.54
CA HIS A 511 15.89 4.64 11.68
C HIS A 511 16.00 5.48 10.41
N SER A 512 15.23 6.58 10.33
CA SER A 512 15.34 7.53 9.23
C SER A 512 16.74 8.16 9.15
N LEU A 513 17.20 8.47 7.92
CA LEU A 513 18.45 9.16 7.65
C LEU A 513 18.46 10.66 8.02
N LYS A 514 17.40 11.14 8.72
CA LYS A 514 17.17 12.56 9.07
C LYS A 514 17.21 13.47 7.84
N LEU A 515 16.25 13.24 6.95
CA LEU A 515 15.95 14.12 5.83
C LEU A 515 14.82 15.06 6.27
N GLN A 516 14.94 16.36 5.99
CA GLN A 516 13.77 17.24 5.99
C GLN A 516 13.12 17.11 4.61
N ALA A 517 11.82 16.79 4.58
CA ALA A 517 11.06 16.84 3.34
C ALA A 517 11.04 18.29 2.82
N ASP A 518 10.97 18.48 1.50
CA ASP A 518 10.63 19.79 0.97
C ASP A 518 9.18 20.12 1.38
N PRO A 519 8.93 21.15 2.21
CA PRO A 519 7.58 21.45 2.69
C PRO A 519 6.64 21.96 1.59
N THR A 520 7.13 22.18 0.36
CA THR A 520 6.32 22.55 -0.81
C THR A 520 5.81 21.34 -1.60
N GLU A 521 6.38 20.16 -1.40
CA GLU A 521 5.97 18.92 -2.05
C GLU A 521 4.90 18.21 -1.21
N VAL A 522 3.63 18.27 -1.63
CA VAL A 522 2.57 17.45 -1.05
C VAL A 522 2.55 16.11 -1.80
N PRO A 523 2.59 14.96 -1.12
CA PRO A 523 2.56 13.67 -1.79
C PRO A 523 1.30 13.53 -2.65
N GLU A 524 1.48 12.99 -3.85
CA GLU A 524 0.42 12.69 -4.81
C GLU A 524 -0.70 11.81 -4.21
N THR A 525 -0.38 10.99 -3.21
CA THR A 525 -1.28 10.08 -2.46
C THR A 525 -2.33 10.76 -1.58
N TYR A 526 -2.31 12.08 -1.41
CA TYR A 526 -3.26 12.78 -0.54
C TYR A 526 -4.72 12.64 -1.05
N PRO A 527 -5.73 12.34 -0.20
CA PRO A 527 -5.67 12.02 1.23
C PRO A 527 -5.59 10.50 1.56
N TRP A 528 -5.56 9.61 0.58
CA TRP A 528 -5.89 8.16 0.69
C TRP A 528 -4.72 7.24 1.07
N GLY A 529 -3.82 7.68 1.94
CA GLY A 529 -2.50 7.08 2.15
C GLY A 529 -2.57 5.84 2.99
N VAL A 530 -2.44 4.69 2.34
CA VAL A 530 -2.52 3.39 3.00
C VAL A 530 -1.23 2.99 3.67
#